data_AF-A0A814KZM5-F1
#
_entry.id   AF-A0A814KZM5-F1
#
_cell.length_a   1.000
_cell.length_b   1.000
_cell.length_c   1.000
_cell.angle_alpha   90.00
_cell.angle_beta   90.00
_cell.angle_gamma   90.00
#
_symmetry.space_group_name_H-M   'P 1'
#
loop_
_entity.id
_entity.type
_entity.pdbx_description
1 polymer ?
#
loop_
_entity_poly.entity_id
_entity_poly.type
_entity_poly.pdbx_seq_one_letter_code
_entity_poly.pdbx_strand_id
1 'polypeptide(L)'
;MPQSRPNEWKVLSPSQISLNIDSMTNNSSSSILTKQECILKICDILELDDSDKSKQIVEKSITDGRQALHDHDQDFPPRILREEVDGSQSEVLKFLKCYIEQEWYRNTPEWFQQYLRQQKKTSPDIYHQVLIRTADYGSKFLKENILLSLVIQFLFEFDDKRLYETPTIDEIWETLITYGRQGIEQYSEEISSNVKEEQLTSDESPLYLALQDYYCKSLKTLFEDPDIGIRRANTIKIALTCVANDGWWKGLHNKKVVDEIASKKFKKLLEKLIDYLKQNKLPIPADVLSNTNSTNPSLFNSSSLLSSVSSQPSTTITSTFSSNQSSNNSYMGTISSSLNKIQLNSETKTNIDEESRNDECKIIMKCINEDDKLKLSHLVDTGELVYIDKKLNDVLYKIINDYASQKSFSLFINNCLTPMMYLLKRQQNLDDFIECLLQNYDKLQSSSLKSTKLSLRMLIDILLLN
;
A
#
# COMPACT_ATOMS: atom_id res chain seq x y z
N MET A 1 -20.78 -18.53 55.51
CA MET A 1 -20.77 -17.06 55.40
C MET A 1 -19.94 -16.66 54.20
N PRO A 2 -20.43 -15.78 53.30
CA PRO A 2 -19.83 -15.56 51.99
C PRO A 2 -19.16 -14.18 51.88
N GLN A 3 -17.87 -14.12 51.60
CA GLN A 3 -17.12 -12.93 51.15
C GLN A 3 -15.88 -13.48 50.41
N SER A 4 -15.41 -12.99 49.28
CA SER A 4 -15.60 -11.74 48.54
C SER A 4 -15.11 -11.96 47.11
N ARG A 5 -15.81 -11.39 46.11
CA ARG A 5 -15.32 -11.29 44.73
C ARG A 5 -14.28 -10.16 44.65
N PRO A 6 -13.19 -10.33 43.89
CA PRO A 6 -12.50 -9.20 43.27
C PRO A 6 -12.56 -9.39 41.73
N ASN A 7 -12.53 -8.38 40.89
CA ASN A 7 -12.73 -6.94 40.98
C ASN A 7 -12.88 -6.52 39.50
N GLU A 8 -13.70 -5.51 39.27
CA GLU A 8 -13.91 -4.87 37.97
C GLU A 8 -12.59 -4.34 37.39
N TRP A 9 -12.37 -4.56 36.09
CA TRP A 9 -11.20 -4.05 35.39
C TRP A 9 -11.45 -2.59 34.99
N LYS A 10 -10.94 -1.66 35.80
CA LYS A 10 -10.61 -0.30 35.36
C LYS A 10 -9.45 -0.36 34.37
N VAL A 11 -9.66 0.19 33.18
CA VAL A 11 -8.62 0.48 32.21
C VAL A 11 -7.61 1.42 32.86
N LEU A 12 -6.34 1.01 32.88
CA LEU A 12 -5.23 1.79 33.44
C LEU A 12 -4.84 2.89 32.46
N SER A 13 -4.95 4.14 32.92
CA SER A 13 -4.49 5.33 32.23
C SER A 13 -2.95 5.40 32.21
N PRO A 14 -2.32 5.76 31.09
CA PRO A 14 -0.93 6.24 31.11
C PRO A 14 -0.93 7.73 31.45
N SER A 15 -0.63 8.06 32.71
CA SER A 15 -0.24 9.41 33.09
C SER A 15 1.26 9.57 32.86
N GLN A 16 1.64 10.49 31.96
CA GLN A 16 2.67 11.53 32.11
C GLN A 16 3.28 11.92 30.76
N ILE A 17 2.60 12.82 30.03
CA ILE A 17 3.30 13.85 29.25
C ILE A 17 2.63 15.18 29.62
N SER A 18 3.23 15.86 30.59
CA SER A 18 2.95 17.25 30.89
C SER A 18 3.79 18.12 29.96
N LEU A 19 3.16 18.68 28.92
CA LEU A 19 3.60 19.93 28.30
C LEU A 19 2.38 20.77 27.94
N ASN A 20 2.24 21.87 28.69
CA ASN A 20 1.35 23.00 28.50
C ASN A 20 1.20 23.38 27.01
N ILE A 21 -0.03 23.26 26.48
CA ILE A 21 -0.57 24.19 25.47
C ILE A 21 -2.07 24.37 25.75
N ASP A 22 -2.38 25.05 26.85
CA ASP A 22 -3.65 25.76 27.00
C ASP A 22 -3.40 27.24 26.76
N SER A 23 -3.85 27.73 25.61
CA SER A 23 -4.41 29.07 25.40
C SER A 23 -4.50 29.33 23.90
N MET A 24 -5.59 28.89 23.28
CA MET A 24 -6.27 29.54 22.16
C MET A 24 -7.39 28.63 21.67
N THR A 25 -8.58 28.75 22.27
CA THR A 25 -9.88 28.74 21.58
C THR A 25 -10.96 29.05 22.60
N ASN A 26 -11.32 30.34 22.65
CA ASN A 26 -12.46 30.85 23.37
C ASN A 26 -13.79 30.33 22.77
N ASN A 27 -14.71 30.01 23.68
CA ASN A 27 -16.16 30.25 23.60
C ASN A 27 -16.93 29.77 22.36
N SER A 28 -17.50 28.57 22.47
CA SER A 28 -18.92 28.36 22.15
C SER A 28 -19.41 27.18 22.99
N SER A 29 -20.34 27.43 23.91
CA SER A 29 -21.11 26.38 24.57
C SER A 29 -22.04 25.74 23.53
N SER A 30 -21.51 24.82 22.71
CA SER A 30 -22.34 23.95 21.88
C SER A 30 -23.01 22.95 22.81
N SER A 31 -24.33 23.06 22.96
CA SER A 31 -25.12 22.02 23.62
C SER A 31 -24.87 20.69 22.90
N ILE A 32 -24.52 19.66 23.66
CA ILE A 32 -24.34 18.30 23.16
C ILE A 32 -25.64 17.88 22.45
N LEU A 33 -25.53 17.46 21.19
CA LEU A 33 -26.65 17.04 20.37
C LEU A 33 -26.89 15.54 20.60
N THR A 34 -28.01 15.19 21.20
CA THR A 34 -28.41 13.78 21.35
C THR A 34 -28.88 13.20 20.02
N LYS A 35 -28.85 11.86 19.89
CA LYS A 35 -29.39 11.17 18.70
C LYS A 35 -30.84 11.59 18.42
N GLN A 36 -31.67 11.69 19.47
CA GLN A 36 -33.07 12.07 19.33
C GLN A 36 -33.24 13.53 18.85
N GLU A 37 -32.45 14.47 19.36
CA GLU A 37 -32.47 15.85 18.88
C GLU A 37 -31.98 15.96 17.44
N CYS A 38 -30.99 15.16 17.05
CA CYS A 38 -30.53 15.07 15.67
C CYS A 38 -31.65 14.56 14.76
N ILE A 39 -32.35 13.50 15.16
CA ILE A 39 -33.49 12.94 14.40
C ILE A 39 -34.57 14.00 14.20
N LEU A 40 -35.02 14.66 15.28
CA LEU A 40 -36.09 15.66 15.20
C LEU A 40 -35.72 16.82 14.29
N LYS A 41 -34.50 17.35 14.41
CA LYS A 41 -34.04 18.45 13.56
C LYS A 41 -33.93 18.06 12.09
N ILE A 42 -33.47 16.86 11.78
CA ILE A 42 -33.39 16.39 10.39
C ILE A 42 -34.80 16.14 9.84
N CYS A 43 -35.74 15.60 10.63
CA CYS A 43 -37.15 15.51 10.21
C CYS A 43 -37.72 16.88 9.85
N ASP A 44 -37.46 17.91 10.67
CA ASP A 44 -37.91 19.28 10.42
C ASP A 44 -37.31 19.85 9.12
N ILE A 45 -36.01 19.63 8.88
CA ILE A 45 -35.33 20.09 7.65
C ILE A 45 -35.89 19.40 6.41
N LEU A 46 -36.18 18.10 6.52
CA LEU A 46 -36.70 17.28 5.43
C LEU A 46 -38.20 17.46 5.19
N GLU A 47 -38.88 18.31 5.97
CA GLU A 47 -40.34 18.53 5.94
C GLU A 47 -41.14 17.22 6.12
N LEU A 48 -40.62 16.29 6.90
CA LEU A 48 -41.24 15.00 7.18
C LEU A 48 -42.31 15.12 8.27
N ASP A 49 -43.33 14.25 8.21
CA ASP A 49 -44.35 14.16 9.26
C ASP A 49 -43.80 13.54 10.57
N ASP A 50 -44.46 13.79 11.70
CA ASP A 50 -44.11 13.14 12.98
C ASP A 50 -44.66 11.70 13.02
N SER A 51 -44.24 10.89 12.05
CA SER A 51 -44.54 9.47 11.97
C SER A 51 -43.31 8.62 12.34
N ASP A 52 -43.57 7.38 12.76
CA ASP A 52 -42.50 6.41 13.01
C ASP A 52 -41.71 6.09 11.72
N LYS A 53 -42.37 6.16 10.56
CA LYS A 53 -41.71 5.98 9.25
C LYS A 53 -40.67 7.06 9.03
N SER A 54 -41.02 8.32 9.25
CA SER A 54 -40.12 9.46 9.09
C SER A 54 -38.90 9.37 10.02
N LYS A 55 -39.11 8.95 11.27
CA LYS A 55 -38.01 8.69 12.22
C LYS A 55 -37.09 7.58 11.71
N GLN A 56 -37.63 6.49 11.16
CA GLN A 56 -36.82 5.39 10.61
C GLN A 56 -35.97 5.84 9.41
N ILE A 57 -36.52 6.67 8.51
CA ILE A 57 -35.77 7.23 7.38
C ILE A 57 -34.56 8.01 7.89
N VAL A 58 -34.77 8.89 8.88
CA VAL A 58 -33.70 9.71 9.45
C VAL A 58 -32.70 8.87 10.26
N GLU A 59 -33.15 7.89 11.04
CA GLU A 59 -32.26 6.97 11.76
C GLU A 59 -31.35 6.19 10.81
N LYS A 60 -31.88 5.79 9.66
CA LYS A 60 -31.08 5.17 8.60
C LYS A 60 -30.03 6.15 8.08
N SER A 61 -30.40 7.40 7.82
CA SER A 61 -29.43 8.42 7.36
C SER A 61 -28.32 8.73 8.37
N ILE A 62 -28.60 8.59 9.67
CA ILE A 62 -27.58 8.72 10.72
C ILE A 62 -26.56 7.56 10.66
N THR A 63 -27.00 6.37 10.24
CA THR A 63 -26.17 5.15 10.22
C THR A 63 -25.44 4.98 8.88
N ASP A 64 -26.18 5.14 7.79
CA ASP A 64 -25.74 4.88 6.41
C ASP A 64 -25.39 6.17 5.65
N GLY A 65 -25.41 7.31 6.35
CA GLY A 65 -25.13 8.61 5.80
C GLY A 65 -26.31 9.22 5.05
N ARG A 66 -26.16 10.49 4.69
CA ARG A 66 -27.16 11.28 3.97
C ARG A 66 -27.65 10.62 2.68
N GLN A 67 -26.78 9.92 1.95
CA GLN A 67 -27.12 9.28 0.67
C GLN A 67 -28.16 8.16 0.83
N ALA A 68 -28.33 7.60 2.03
CA ALA A 68 -29.41 6.65 2.30
C ALA A 68 -30.82 7.26 2.18
N LEU A 69 -30.93 8.59 2.14
CA LEU A 69 -32.21 9.27 1.86
C LEU A 69 -32.69 9.01 0.43
N HIS A 70 -31.81 8.67 -0.52
CA HIS A 70 -32.25 8.35 -1.90
C HIS A 70 -33.14 7.12 -2.00
N ASP A 71 -33.05 6.20 -1.05
CA ASP A 71 -33.95 5.04 -0.97
C ASP A 71 -35.41 5.45 -0.70
N HIS A 72 -35.62 6.72 -0.33
CA HIS A 72 -36.89 7.33 0.05
C HIS A 72 -37.20 8.57 -0.79
N ASP A 73 -36.65 8.71 -2.00
CA ASP A 73 -36.84 9.90 -2.84
C ASP A 73 -38.33 10.32 -3.01
N GLN A 74 -39.24 9.34 -3.04
CA GLN A 74 -40.68 9.58 -3.19
C GLN A 74 -41.34 10.21 -1.95
N ASP A 75 -40.67 10.14 -0.80
CA ASP A 75 -41.15 10.68 0.47
C ASP A 75 -40.80 12.17 0.64
N PHE A 76 -40.04 12.76 -0.29
CA PHE A 76 -39.58 14.16 -0.20
C PHE A 76 -40.13 15.05 -1.33
N PRO A 77 -40.38 16.35 -1.04
CA PRO A 77 -40.59 17.35 -2.07
C PRO A 77 -39.36 17.46 -3.01
N PRO A 78 -39.53 17.69 -4.33
CA PRO A 78 -38.40 17.86 -5.25
C PRO A 78 -37.44 19.02 -4.93
N ARG A 79 -37.89 19.97 -4.09
CA ARG A 79 -37.05 21.03 -3.54
C ARG A 79 -36.07 20.47 -2.50
N ILE A 80 -36.56 19.68 -1.55
CA ILE A 80 -35.78 19.06 -0.48
C ILE A 80 -34.73 18.11 -1.05
N LEU A 81 -35.08 17.32 -2.07
CA LEU A 81 -34.10 16.48 -2.76
C LEU A 81 -32.90 17.28 -3.28
N ARG A 82 -33.18 18.37 -4.02
CA ARG A 82 -32.12 19.21 -4.61
C ARG A 82 -31.31 20.01 -3.58
N GLU A 83 -31.97 20.54 -2.56
CA GLU A 83 -31.34 21.44 -1.58
C GLU A 83 -30.63 20.67 -0.46
N GLU A 84 -31.26 19.60 0.05
CA GLU A 84 -30.82 18.91 1.26
C GLU A 84 -30.19 17.54 0.98
N VAL A 85 -30.69 16.78 0.02
CA VAL A 85 -30.10 15.45 -0.29
C VAL A 85 -28.90 15.60 -1.22
N ASP A 86 -29.05 16.33 -2.32
CA ASP A 86 -28.02 16.53 -3.35
C ASP A 86 -27.11 17.73 -3.08
N GLY A 87 -27.59 18.71 -2.31
CA GLY A 87 -26.93 19.99 -2.15
C GLY A 87 -25.65 19.92 -1.33
N SER A 88 -24.55 20.49 -1.83
CA SER A 88 -23.27 20.56 -1.10
C SER A 88 -23.31 21.50 0.12
N GLN A 89 -24.33 22.36 0.21
CA GLN A 89 -24.55 23.29 1.32
C GLN A 89 -25.69 22.85 2.26
N SER A 90 -26.15 21.60 2.12
CA SER A 90 -27.24 21.03 2.90
C SER A 90 -27.08 21.25 4.41
N GLU A 91 -28.19 21.65 5.05
CA GLU A 91 -28.31 21.69 6.51
C GLU A 91 -28.32 20.28 7.10
N VAL A 92 -28.93 19.29 6.43
CA VAL A 92 -28.86 17.87 6.84
C VAL A 92 -27.40 17.41 6.95
N LEU A 93 -26.58 17.70 5.93
CA LEU A 93 -25.16 17.35 5.96
C LEU A 93 -24.43 18.04 7.12
N LYS A 94 -24.70 19.33 7.36
CA LYS A 94 -24.09 20.06 8.50
C LYS A 94 -24.47 19.43 9.84
N PHE A 95 -25.73 19.06 10.03
CA PHE A 95 -26.20 18.41 11.25
C PHE A 95 -25.59 17.03 11.46
N LEU A 96 -25.55 16.20 10.41
CA LEU A 96 -24.93 14.88 10.47
C LEU A 96 -23.44 14.98 10.81
N LYS A 97 -22.69 15.89 10.18
CA LYS A 97 -21.27 16.13 10.52
C LYS A 97 -21.08 16.53 11.97
N CYS A 98 -21.92 17.43 12.48
CA CYS A 98 -21.85 17.86 13.87
C CYS A 98 -22.13 16.70 14.84
N TYR A 99 -23.17 15.89 14.56
CA TYR A 99 -23.52 14.73 15.37
C TYR A 99 -22.40 13.68 15.35
N ILE A 100 -21.92 13.29 14.18
CA ILE A 100 -20.87 12.28 13.99
C ILE A 100 -19.58 12.70 14.69
N GLU A 101 -19.17 13.97 14.55
CA GLU A 101 -17.98 14.47 15.22
C GLU A 101 -18.12 14.37 16.75
N GLN A 102 -19.29 14.74 17.30
CA GLN A 102 -19.55 14.59 18.74
C GLN A 102 -19.52 13.14 19.19
N GLU A 103 -20.10 12.23 18.40
CA GLU A 103 -20.11 10.79 18.68
C GLU A 103 -18.69 10.21 18.69
N TRP A 104 -17.82 10.63 17.76
CA TRP A 104 -16.41 10.26 17.79
C TRP A 104 -15.75 10.69 19.10
N TYR A 105 -15.94 11.93 19.56
CA TYR A 105 -15.32 12.36 20.83
C TYR A 105 -15.99 11.78 22.08
N ARG A 106 -17.23 11.32 22.00
CA ARG A 106 -17.98 10.81 23.16
C ARG A 106 -17.75 9.32 23.38
N ASN A 107 -17.75 8.53 22.31
CA ASN A 107 -17.92 7.08 22.38
C ASN A 107 -16.65 6.30 22.01
N THR A 108 -15.53 6.97 21.75
CA THR A 108 -14.25 6.32 21.47
C THR A 108 -13.26 6.45 22.63
N PRO A 109 -12.24 5.56 22.71
CA PRO A 109 -11.18 5.67 23.72
C PRO A 109 -10.39 6.98 23.64
N GLU A 110 -9.81 7.41 24.76
CA GLU A 110 -9.05 8.67 24.87
C GLU A 110 -7.90 8.79 23.86
N TRP A 111 -7.15 7.71 23.62
CA TRP A 111 -6.05 7.71 22.64
C TRP A 111 -6.55 8.10 21.25
N PHE A 112 -7.74 7.63 20.88
CA PHE A 112 -8.33 7.91 19.57
C PHE A 112 -8.85 9.34 19.52
N GLN A 113 -9.42 9.86 20.61
CA GLN A 113 -9.81 11.27 20.69
C GLN A 113 -8.61 12.20 20.53
N GLN A 114 -7.47 11.86 21.15
CA GLN A 114 -6.23 12.62 20.99
C GLN A 114 -5.71 12.57 19.55
N TYR A 115 -5.75 11.38 18.93
CA TYR A 115 -5.44 11.21 17.52
C TYR A 115 -6.32 12.09 16.62
N LEU A 116 -7.65 12.11 16.83
CA LEU A 116 -8.56 12.97 16.08
C LEU A 116 -8.26 14.46 16.27
N ARG A 117 -7.96 14.91 17.50
CA ARG A 117 -7.55 16.30 17.77
C ARG A 117 -6.27 16.66 17.04
N GLN A 118 -5.30 15.72 16.99
CA GLN A 118 -4.06 15.90 16.24
C GLN A 118 -4.35 16.02 14.74
N GLN A 119 -5.12 15.10 14.15
CA GLN A 119 -5.49 15.13 12.73
C GLN A 119 -6.21 16.44 12.35
N LYS A 120 -7.14 16.89 13.20
CA LYS A 120 -7.85 18.17 13.01
C LYS A 120 -6.90 19.37 12.99
N LYS A 121 -5.74 19.28 13.66
CA LYS A 121 -4.72 20.34 13.72
C LYS A 121 -3.68 20.22 12.61
N THR A 122 -3.21 19.02 12.31
CA THR A 122 -2.11 18.78 11.35
C THR A 122 -2.60 18.72 9.91
N SER A 123 -3.79 18.14 9.70
CA SER A 123 -4.35 17.84 8.39
C SER A 123 -5.85 18.18 8.35
N PRO A 124 -6.23 19.46 8.55
CA PRO A 124 -7.62 19.87 8.68
C PRO A 124 -8.47 19.53 7.45
N ASP A 125 -7.89 19.60 6.25
CA ASP A 125 -8.59 19.28 5.00
C ASP A 125 -8.97 17.80 4.93
N ILE A 126 -8.03 16.90 5.24
CA ILE A 126 -8.27 15.46 5.29
C ILE A 126 -9.30 15.13 6.37
N TYR A 127 -9.16 15.72 7.56
CA TYR A 127 -10.15 15.58 8.64
C TYR A 127 -11.54 15.99 8.20
N HIS A 128 -11.66 17.12 7.51
CA HIS A 128 -12.93 17.59 7.02
C HIS A 128 -13.53 16.66 5.96
N GLN A 129 -12.71 16.13 5.06
CA GLN A 129 -13.14 15.18 4.02
C GLN A 129 -13.60 13.85 4.62
N VAL A 130 -12.86 13.27 5.55
CA VAL A 130 -13.26 12.03 6.25
C VAL A 130 -14.57 12.24 7.00
N LEU A 131 -14.76 13.39 7.64
CA LEU A 131 -16.00 13.73 8.32
C LEU A 131 -17.17 13.90 7.34
N ILE A 132 -16.97 14.61 6.21
CA ILE A 132 -17.99 14.73 5.15
C ILE A 132 -18.37 13.34 4.64
N ARG A 133 -17.39 12.53 4.27
CA ARG A 133 -17.62 11.19 3.72
C ARG A 133 -18.37 10.30 4.68
N THR A 134 -18.02 10.36 5.96
CA THR A 134 -18.74 9.61 6.99
C THR A 134 -20.18 10.10 7.12
N ALA A 135 -20.42 11.41 7.03
CA ALA A 135 -21.76 11.97 7.06
C ALA A 135 -22.58 11.69 5.79
N ASP A 136 -21.94 11.62 4.63
CA ASP A 136 -22.62 11.36 3.36
C ASP A 136 -22.92 9.87 3.14
N TYR A 137 -21.99 8.99 3.52
CA TYR A 137 -22.04 7.57 3.14
C TYR A 137 -22.00 6.58 4.32
N GLY A 138 -21.83 7.07 5.55
CA GLY A 138 -21.94 6.29 6.78
C GLY A 138 -21.22 4.94 6.76
N SER A 139 -21.99 3.88 7.01
CA SER A 139 -21.56 2.48 7.08
C SER A 139 -20.80 1.97 5.85
N LYS A 140 -20.94 2.60 4.68
CA LYS A 140 -20.18 2.23 3.48
C LYS A 140 -18.67 2.26 3.72
N PHE A 141 -18.19 3.23 4.49
CA PHE A 141 -16.77 3.41 4.81
C PHE A 141 -16.43 3.12 6.28
N LEU A 142 -17.46 2.87 7.09
CA LEU A 142 -17.32 2.42 8.48
C LEU A 142 -17.68 0.94 8.56
N LYS A 143 -16.66 0.08 8.48
CA LYS A 143 -16.79 -1.37 8.66
C LYS A 143 -17.13 -1.69 10.13
N GLU A 144 -17.08 -2.97 10.48
CA GLU A 144 -17.43 -3.49 11.81
C GLU A 144 -16.66 -2.87 12.99
N ASN A 145 -15.50 -2.24 12.72
CA ASN A 145 -14.74 -1.49 13.72
C ASN A 145 -14.48 -0.06 13.23
N ILE A 146 -15.20 0.89 13.83
CA ILE A 146 -15.15 2.32 13.49
C ILE A 146 -13.73 2.88 13.67
N LEU A 147 -13.01 2.48 14.72
CA LEU A 147 -11.67 2.98 14.99
C LEU A 147 -10.70 2.62 13.86
N LEU A 148 -10.67 1.35 13.48
CA LEU A 148 -9.83 0.88 12.39
C LEU A 148 -10.23 1.51 11.05
N SER A 149 -11.52 1.62 10.76
CA SER A 149 -11.99 2.26 9.53
C SER A 149 -11.56 3.71 9.42
N LEU A 150 -11.65 4.48 10.51
CA LEU A 150 -11.22 5.86 10.51
C LEU A 150 -9.70 5.98 10.44
N VAL A 151 -8.94 5.17 11.19
CA VAL A 151 -7.47 5.17 11.10
C VAL A 151 -7.01 4.87 9.68
N ILE A 152 -7.61 3.88 9.01
CA ILE A 152 -7.33 3.60 7.59
C ILE A 152 -7.62 4.82 6.73
N GLN A 153 -8.77 5.47 6.92
CA GLN A 153 -9.12 6.64 6.13
C GLN A 153 -8.14 7.80 6.29
N PHE A 154 -7.63 8.02 7.49
CA PHE A 154 -6.63 9.04 7.77
C PHE A 154 -5.24 8.68 7.25
N LEU A 155 -4.81 7.42 7.41
CA LEU A 155 -3.47 6.99 7.02
C LEU A 155 -3.24 7.05 5.50
N PHE A 156 -4.27 6.72 4.73
CA PHE A 156 -4.21 6.67 3.27
C PHE A 156 -4.64 8.00 2.61
N GLU A 157 -5.02 8.98 3.44
CA GLU A 157 -5.44 10.31 2.99
C GLU A 157 -6.47 10.21 1.86
N PHE A 158 -7.47 9.31 2.00
CA PHE A 158 -8.44 9.10 0.94
C PHE A 158 -9.18 10.41 0.67
N ASP A 159 -8.95 10.99 -0.51
CA ASP A 159 -9.85 11.94 -1.13
C ASP A 159 -10.84 11.18 -2.04
N ASP A 160 -11.86 11.89 -2.54
CA ASP A 160 -12.88 11.27 -3.38
C ASP A 160 -12.30 10.73 -4.69
N LYS A 161 -11.14 11.22 -5.14
CA LYS A 161 -10.47 10.78 -6.36
C LYS A 161 -9.71 9.48 -6.14
N ARG A 162 -8.93 9.38 -5.05
CA ARG A 162 -8.17 8.19 -4.64
C ARG A 162 -9.07 6.99 -4.37
N LEU A 163 -10.27 7.20 -3.85
CA LEU A 163 -11.25 6.12 -3.69
C LEU A 163 -11.62 5.39 -4.99
N TYR A 164 -11.44 6.03 -6.15
CA TYR A 164 -11.68 5.41 -7.46
C TYR A 164 -10.40 4.96 -8.18
N GLU A 165 -9.22 5.44 -7.75
CA GLU A 165 -7.95 5.24 -8.45
C GLU A 165 -7.02 4.20 -7.78
N THR A 166 -7.15 3.97 -6.48
CA THR A 166 -6.20 3.19 -5.67
C THR A 166 -6.91 2.02 -4.95
N PRO A 167 -6.21 1.14 -4.18
CA PRO A 167 -6.85 -0.04 -3.63
C PRO A 167 -8.02 0.37 -2.74
N THR A 168 -9.13 -0.32 -2.90
CA THR A 168 -10.36 0.04 -2.20
C THR A 168 -10.15 -0.07 -0.68
N ILE A 169 -10.91 0.68 0.11
CA ILE A 169 -10.91 0.56 1.58
C ILE A 169 -11.09 -0.90 2.01
N ASP A 170 -11.83 -1.69 1.24
CA ASP A 170 -12.09 -3.11 1.50
C ASP A 170 -10.82 -3.95 1.36
N GLU A 171 -10.01 -3.70 0.33
CA GLU A 171 -8.74 -4.39 0.11
C GLU A 171 -7.72 -4.07 1.20
N ILE A 172 -7.59 -2.79 1.57
CA ILE A 172 -6.70 -2.37 2.66
C ILE A 172 -7.17 -2.96 3.99
N TRP A 173 -8.47 -2.92 4.25
CA TRP A 173 -9.07 -3.53 5.43
C TRP A 173 -8.74 -5.02 5.50
N GLU A 174 -9.02 -5.78 4.44
CA GLU A 174 -8.77 -7.22 4.36
C GLU A 174 -7.29 -7.57 4.58
N THR A 175 -6.39 -6.80 3.96
CA THR A 175 -4.94 -6.97 4.14
C THR A 175 -4.53 -6.73 5.59
N LEU A 176 -5.00 -5.66 6.23
CA LEU A 176 -4.63 -5.33 7.61
C LEU A 176 -5.21 -6.31 8.65
N ILE A 177 -6.43 -6.81 8.46
CA ILE A 177 -6.99 -7.84 9.35
C ILE A 177 -6.40 -9.23 9.12
N THR A 178 -5.76 -9.44 7.96
CA THR A 178 -5.12 -10.72 7.62
C THR A 178 -3.68 -10.76 8.10
N TYR A 179 -2.92 -9.69 7.87
CA TYR A 179 -1.48 -9.61 8.09
C TYR A 179 -1.10 -8.71 9.27
N GLY A 180 -2.08 -8.15 9.98
CA GLY A 180 -1.84 -7.21 11.06
C GLY A 180 -1.24 -5.90 10.54
N ARG A 181 -0.53 -5.18 11.42
CA ARG A 181 0.13 -3.91 11.05
C ARG A 181 1.19 -4.10 9.96
N GLN A 182 1.82 -5.28 9.88
CA GLN A 182 2.77 -5.59 8.81
C GLN A 182 2.13 -5.59 7.42
N GLY A 183 0.80 -5.77 7.34
CA GLY A 183 0.06 -5.64 6.07
C GLY A 183 0.23 -4.28 5.41
N ILE A 184 0.57 -3.24 6.18
CA ILE A 184 0.80 -1.89 5.65
C ILE A 184 1.99 -1.84 4.66
N GLU A 185 2.92 -2.79 4.74
CA GLU A 185 4.06 -2.87 3.81
C GLU A 185 3.61 -3.08 2.36
N GLN A 186 2.45 -3.72 2.13
CA GLN A 186 1.90 -3.94 0.79
C GLN A 186 1.46 -2.65 0.11
N TYR A 187 1.24 -1.60 0.89
CA TYR A 187 0.80 -0.30 0.39
C TYR A 187 1.85 0.79 0.61
N SER A 188 3.13 0.41 0.61
CA SER A 188 4.23 1.32 0.91
C SER A 188 4.36 2.51 -0.04
N GLU A 189 3.74 2.43 -1.21
CA GLU A 189 3.72 3.50 -2.23
C GLU A 189 2.58 4.50 -1.99
N GLU A 190 1.51 4.07 -1.30
CA GLU A 190 0.30 4.86 -1.04
C GLU A 190 0.42 5.73 0.22
N ILE A 191 1.38 5.40 1.10
CA ILE A 191 1.61 6.11 2.36
C ILE A 191 3.03 6.67 2.41
N SER A 192 3.20 7.84 3.03
CA SER A 192 4.53 8.42 3.18
C SER A 192 5.43 7.54 4.06
N SER A 193 6.73 7.50 3.73
CA SER A 193 7.71 6.69 4.48
C SER A 193 7.74 6.99 5.97
N ASN A 194 7.57 8.26 6.36
CA ASN A 194 7.56 8.68 7.76
C ASN A 194 6.34 8.12 8.51
N VAL A 195 5.16 8.22 7.89
CA VAL A 195 3.92 7.67 8.47
C VAL A 195 4.01 6.16 8.59
N LYS A 196 4.54 5.48 7.56
CA LYS A 196 4.78 4.04 7.59
C LYS A 196 5.71 3.64 8.74
N GLU A 197 6.83 4.31 8.88
CA GLU A 197 7.81 4.04 9.94
C GLU A 197 7.17 4.24 11.33
N GLU A 198 6.41 5.32 11.53
CA GLU A 198 5.65 5.56 12.76
C GLU A 198 4.69 4.41 13.07
N GLN A 199 3.94 3.92 12.06
CA GLN A 199 2.98 2.83 12.26
C GLN A 199 3.64 1.49 12.59
N LEU A 200 4.83 1.20 12.03
CA LEU A 200 5.52 -0.08 12.17
C LEU A 200 6.41 -0.17 13.41
N THR A 201 6.98 0.95 13.86
CA THR A 201 7.98 0.97 14.93
C THR A 201 7.40 1.17 16.33
N SER A 202 6.25 1.83 16.44
CA SER A 202 5.62 2.15 17.73
C SER A 202 4.51 1.18 18.10
N ASP A 203 4.57 0.65 19.32
CA ASP A 203 3.46 -0.10 19.95
C ASP A 203 2.36 0.83 20.52
N GLU A 204 2.46 2.13 20.24
CA GLU A 204 1.44 3.14 20.51
C GLU A 204 0.91 3.77 19.23
N SER A 205 1.28 3.23 18.05
CA SER A 205 0.79 3.76 16.79
C SER A 205 -0.73 3.61 16.67
N PRO A 206 -1.44 4.59 16.07
CA PRO A 206 -2.88 4.52 15.88
C PRO A 206 -3.35 3.23 15.20
N LEU A 207 -2.61 2.74 14.20
CA LEU A 207 -2.92 1.48 13.52
C LEU A 207 -2.81 0.28 14.45
N TYR A 208 -1.74 0.20 15.24
CA TYR A 208 -1.57 -0.89 16.19
C TYR A 208 -2.69 -0.91 17.23
N LEU A 209 -3.03 0.24 17.81
CA LEU A 209 -4.09 0.35 18.81
C LEU A 209 -5.48 0.01 18.24
N ALA A 210 -5.77 0.45 17.01
CA ALA A 210 -7.01 0.10 16.33
C ALA A 210 -7.11 -1.40 16.01
N LEU A 211 -6.02 -2.03 15.56
CA LEU A 211 -5.97 -3.47 15.32
C LEU A 211 -6.11 -4.26 16.62
N GLN A 212 -5.49 -3.83 17.71
CA GLN A 212 -5.71 -4.44 19.02
C GLN A 212 -7.18 -4.41 19.42
N ASP A 213 -7.86 -3.28 19.24
CA ASP A 213 -9.28 -3.16 19.54
C ASP A 213 -10.12 -4.12 18.68
N TYR A 214 -9.85 -4.17 17.38
CA TYR A 214 -10.50 -5.09 16.43
C TYR A 214 -10.37 -6.56 16.86
N TYR A 215 -9.16 -7.03 17.17
CA TYR A 215 -8.92 -8.43 17.51
C TYR A 215 -9.37 -8.82 18.93
N CYS A 216 -9.41 -7.86 19.86
CA CYS A 216 -9.57 -8.11 21.30
C CYS A 216 -10.78 -8.99 21.63
N LYS A 217 -11.96 -8.68 21.08
CA LYS A 217 -13.21 -9.40 21.39
C LYS A 217 -13.18 -10.83 20.86
N SER A 218 -12.82 -11.03 19.60
CA SER A 218 -12.79 -12.35 18.96
C SER A 218 -11.71 -13.24 19.56
N LEU A 219 -10.53 -12.68 19.85
CA LEU A 219 -9.43 -13.42 20.46
C LEU A 219 -9.79 -13.90 21.87
N LYS A 220 -10.39 -13.03 22.69
CA LYS A 220 -10.90 -13.43 24.02
C LYS A 220 -11.92 -14.54 23.93
N THR A 221 -12.88 -14.42 23.01
CA THR A 221 -13.92 -15.44 22.80
C THR A 221 -13.30 -16.79 22.42
N LEU A 222 -12.32 -16.80 21.51
CA LEU A 222 -11.58 -18.01 21.14
C LEU A 222 -10.81 -18.61 22.33
N PHE A 223 -10.15 -17.79 23.14
CA PHE A 223 -9.34 -18.27 24.26
C PHE A 223 -10.19 -18.80 25.43
N GLU A 224 -11.36 -18.20 25.64
CA GLU A 224 -12.29 -18.56 26.70
C GLU A 224 -13.18 -19.77 26.35
N ASP A 225 -13.18 -20.23 25.09
CA ASP A 225 -13.86 -21.45 24.66
C ASP A 225 -13.53 -22.60 25.64
N PRO A 226 -14.55 -23.34 26.15
CA PRO A 226 -14.36 -24.37 27.17
C PRO A 226 -13.32 -25.43 26.80
N ASP A 227 -13.15 -25.72 25.50
CA ASP A 227 -12.20 -26.71 25.01
C ASP A 227 -10.73 -26.24 25.08
N ILE A 228 -10.51 -24.92 25.05
CA ILE A 228 -9.20 -24.26 25.07
C ILE A 228 -8.89 -23.80 26.50
N GLY A 229 -9.80 -23.03 27.10
CA GLY A 229 -9.76 -22.62 28.50
C GLY A 229 -8.48 -21.88 28.88
N ILE A 230 -8.06 -20.91 28.06
CA ILE A 230 -6.93 -20.02 28.35
C ILE A 230 -7.48 -18.73 28.98
N ARG A 231 -7.21 -18.53 30.27
CA ARG A 231 -7.70 -17.37 31.04
C ARG A 231 -6.59 -16.46 31.57
N ARG A 232 -5.33 -16.83 31.35
CA ARG A 232 -4.20 -16.03 31.83
C ARG A 232 -4.15 -14.71 31.05
N ALA A 233 -4.36 -13.59 31.75
CA ALA A 233 -4.37 -12.27 31.14
C ALA A 233 -3.08 -11.95 30.36
N ASN A 234 -1.92 -12.38 30.88
CA ASN A 234 -0.63 -12.17 30.21
C ASN A 234 -0.55 -12.91 28.87
N THR A 235 -1.01 -14.16 28.81
CA THR A 235 -1.02 -14.96 27.57
C THR A 235 -1.93 -14.34 26.52
N ILE A 236 -3.13 -13.86 26.92
CA ILE A 236 -4.04 -13.15 26.01
C ILE A 236 -3.41 -11.85 25.52
N LYS A 237 -2.73 -11.09 26.39
CA LYS A 237 -2.03 -9.86 26.01
C LYS A 237 -0.91 -10.11 25.00
N ILE A 238 -0.07 -11.13 25.25
CA ILE A 238 1.01 -11.52 24.32
C ILE A 238 0.42 -11.91 22.97
N ALA A 239 -0.63 -12.74 22.96
CA ALA A 239 -1.31 -13.14 21.73
C ALA A 239 -1.91 -11.94 20.99
N LEU A 240 -2.55 -11.01 21.71
CA LEU A 240 -3.12 -9.81 21.12
C LEU A 240 -2.05 -8.92 20.47
N THR A 241 -0.91 -8.73 21.12
CA THR A 241 0.23 -8.02 20.53
C THR A 241 0.74 -8.71 19.27
N CYS A 242 0.92 -10.03 19.29
CA CYS A 242 1.40 -10.77 18.13
C CYS A 242 0.39 -10.74 16.97
N VAL A 243 -0.91 -10.87 17.24
CA VAL A 243 -1.96 -10.82 16.21
C VAL A 243 -2.16 -9.41 15.67
N ALA A 244 -2.07 -8.37 16.50
CA ALA A 244 -2.07 -6.99 16.01
C ALA A 244 -0.90 -6.70 15.08
N ASN A 245 0.28 -7.30 15.35
CA ASN A 245 1.46 -7.11 14.52
C ASN A 245 1.40 -7.90 13.21
N ASP A 246 1.18 -9.21 13.31
CA ASP A 246 1.42 -10.15 12.22
C ASP A 246 0.11 -10.79 11.67
N GLY A 247 -1.04 -10.39 12.21
CA GLY A 247 -2.35 -10.91 11.86
C GLY A 247 -2.68 -12.25 12.53
N TRP A 248 -3.86 -12.78 12.26
CA TRP A 248 -4.39 -13.97 12.94
C TRP A 248 -3.45 -15.17 12.90
N TRP A 249 -3.01 -15.56 11.70
CA TRP A 249 -2.29 -16.80 11.53
C TRP A 249 -0.85 -16.71 12.05
N LYS A 250 -0.06 -15.77 11.53
CA LYS A 250 1.34 -15.60 11.93
C LYS A 250 1.46 -15.18 13.40
N GLY A 251 0.56 -14.33 13.88
CA GLY A 251 0.56 -13.86 15.26
C GLY A 251 0.34 -14.98 16.27
N LEU A 252 -0.60 -15.90 16.02
CA LEU A 252 -0.82 -17.05 16.92
C LEU A 252 0.26 -18.13 16.80
N HIS A 253 0.94 -18.23 15.66
CA HIS A 253 2.11 -19.10 15.48
C HIS A 253 3.41 -18.48 16.02
N ASN A 254 3.36 -17.27 16.56
CA ASN A 254 4.52 -16.65 17.16
C ASN A 254 5.04 -17.51 18.32
N LYS A 255 6.35 -17.76 18.35
CA LYS A 255 7.00 -18.60 19.36
C LYS A 255 6.62 -18.21 20.80
N LYS A 256 6.50 -16.92 21.10
CA LYS A 256 6.12 -16.43 22.44
C LYS A 256 4.72 -16.88 22.86
N VAL A 257 3.79 -16.99 21.90
CA VAL A 257 2.42 -17.46 22.14
C VAL A 257 2.42 -18.97 22.30
N VAL A 258 3.12 -19.68 21.42
CA VAL A 258 3.24 -21.15 21.44
C VAL A 258 3.84 -21.64 22.75
N ASP A 259 4.90 -20.99 23.22
CA ASP A 259 5.61 -21.38 24.45
C ASP A 259 4.75 -21.16 25.72
N GLU A 260 3.78 -20.25 25.68
CA GLU A 260 2.88 -19.94 26.80
C GLU A 260 1.69 -20.90 26.93
N ILE A 261 1.35 -21.61 25.85
CA ILE A 261 0.15 -22.44 25.73
C ILE A 261 0.54 -23.91 25.62
N ALA A 262 -0.04 -24.75 26.48
CA ALA A 262 0.18 -26.20 26.40
C ALA A 262 -0.20 -26.75 25.02
N SER A 263 0.66 -27.60 24.43
CA SER A 263 0.54 -28.03 23.03
C SER A 263 -0.83 -28.62 22.65
N LYS A 264 -1.47 -29.37 23.56
CA LYS A 264 -2.82 -29.92 23.35
C LYS A 264 -3.88 -28.82 23.22
N LYS A 265 -3.77 -27.76 24.02
CA LYS A 265 -4.67 -26.59 23.96
C LYS A 265 -4.39 -25.74 22.73
N PHE A 266 -3.12 -25.57 22.39
CA PHE A 266 -2.71 -24.83 21.19
C PHE A 266 -3.25 -25.50 19.91
N LYS A 267 -3.18 -26.83 19.81
CA LYS A 267 -3.78 -27.56 18.67
C LYS A 267 -5.28 -27.30 18.54
N LYS A 268 -6.03 -27.38 19.65
CA LYS A 268 -7.47 -27.06 19.67
C LYS A 268 -7.75 -25.60 19.31
N LEU A 269 -6.90 -24.68 19.77
CA LEU A 269 -6.99 -23.25 19.42
C LEU A 269 -6.85 -23.05 17.90
N LEU A 270 -5.89 -23.73 17.26
CA LEU A 270 -5.72 -23.64 15.81
C LEU A 270 -6.91 -24.24 15.04
N GLU A 271 -7.47 -25.36 15.50
CA GLU A 271 -8.68 -25.94 14.90
C GLU A 271 -9.85 -24.94 14.95
N LYS A 272 -10.10 -24.33 16.13
CA LYS A 272 -11.15 -23.31 16.30
C LYS A 272 -10.86 -22.02 15.52
N LEU A 273 -9.59 -21.63 15.39
CA LEU A 273 -9.20 -20.50 14.56
C LEU A 273 -9.56 -20.75 13.09
N ILE A 274 -9.26 -21.94 12.55
CA ILE A 274 -9.63 -22.29 11.17
C ILE A 274 -11.14 -22.17 10.97
N ASP A 275 -11.93 -22.69 11.90
CA ASP A 275 -13.40 -22.58 11.85
C ASP A 275 -13.85 -21.12 11.87
N TYR A 276 -13.28 -20.31 12.76
CA TYR A 276 -13.55 -18.87 12.83
C TYR A 276 -13.21 -18.15 11.52
N LEU A 277 -12.03 -18.40 10.94
CA LEU A 277 -11.61 -17.76 9.69
C LEU A 277 -12.54 -18.15 8.53
N LYS A 278 -12.97 -19.42 8.44
CA LYS A 278 -13.95 -19.87 7.45
C LYS A 278 -15.30 -19.17 7.59
N GLN A 279 -15.82 -19.07 8.81
CA GLN A 279 -17.11 -18.44 9.08
C GLN A 279 -17.12 -16.96 8.71
N ASN A 280 -15.99 -16.27 8.89
CA ASN A 280 -15.84 -14.85 8.58
C ASN A 280 -15.27 -14.60 7.18
N LYS A 281 -15.13 -15.62 6.33
CA LYS A 281 -14.56 -15.55 4.98
C LYS A 281 -13.16 -14.92 4.94
N LEU A 282 -12.38 -15.09 6.01
CA LEU A 282 -11.01 -14.59 6.09
C LEU A 282 -10.05 -15.58 5.44
N PRO A 283 -8.94 -15.11 4.83
CA PRO A 283 -7.98 -15.97 4.15
C PRO A 283 -7.33 -16.96 5.12
N ILE A 284 -7.22 -18.20 4.66
CA ILE A 284 -6.56 -19.29 5.37
C ILE A 284 -5.32 -19.65 4.54
N PRO A 285 -4.12 -19.79 5.15
CA PRO A 285 -2.94 -20.15 4.40
C PRO A 285 -3.14 -21.46 3.62
N ALA A 286 -2.75 -21.46 2.34
CA ALA A 286 -2.97 -22.58 1.43
C ALA A 286 -2.39 -23.90 1.94
N ASP A 287 -1.29 -23.84 2.69
CA ASP A 287 -0.61 -24.98 3.30
C ASP A 287 -1.44 -25.73 4.36
N VAL A 288 -2.50 -25.09 4.86
CA VAL A 288 -3.41 -25.67 5.87
C VAL A 288 -4.56 -26.41 5.21
N LEU A 289 -5.02 -25.93 4.04
CA LEU A 289 -6.15 -26.51 3.29
C LEU A 289 -5.79 -27.84 2.62
N SER A 290 -4.50 -28.08 2.35
CA SER A 290 -3.99 -29.32 1.75
C SER A 290 -3.89 -30.49 2.75
N ASN A 291 -3.87 -30.21 4.06
CA ASN A 291 -3.73 -31.24 5.10
C ASN A 291 -5.06 -31.77 5.66
N THR A 292 -6.20 -31.16 5.34
CA THR A 292 -7.50 -31.62 5.87
C THR A 292 -8.08 -32.85 5.16
N ASN A 293 -7.43 -33.35 4.10
CA ASN A 293 -7.83 -34.58 3.40
C ASN A 293 -6.98 -35.82 3.76
N SER A 294 -6.07 -35.71 4.75
CA SER A 294 -5.22 -36.82 5.17
C SER A 294 -5.45 -37.15 6.65
N THR A 295 -6.28 -38.16 6.89
CA THR A 295 -6.33 -38.89 8.17
C THR A 295 -4.99 -39.57 8.44
N ASN A 296 -4.05 -38.88 9.09
CA ASN A 296 -3.09 -39.40 10.10
C ASN A 296 -2.10 -38.30 10.55
N PRO A 297 -1.86 -38.11 11.86
CA PRO A 297 -0.93 -37.10 12.35
C PRO A 297 0.48 -37.69 12.49
N SER A 298 1.38 -37.44 11.54
CA SER A 298 2.82 -37.68 11.73
C SER A 298 3.51 -36.39 12.16
N LEU A 299 4.14 -36.48 13.33
CA LEU A 299 5.06 -35.55 13.99
C LEU A 299 5.79 -34.57 13.06
N PHE A 300 5.60 -33.27 13.31
CA PHE A 300 6.46 -32.20 12.80
C PHE A 300 7.87 -32.36 13.40
N ASN A 301 8.81 -32.78 12.56
CA ASN A 301 10.24 -32.71 12.86
C ASN A 301 10.79 -31.46 12.17
N SER A 302 10.97 -30.39 12.96
CA SER A 302 11.58 -29.14 12.50
C SER A 302 13.09 -29.22 12.72
N SER A 303 13.85 -29.61 11.71
CA SER A 303 15.31 -29.39 11.67
C SER A 303 15.89 -29.64 10.29
N SER A 304 16.10 -28.57 9.50
CA SER A 304 17.29 -28.40 8.67
C SER A 304 17.25 -27.06 7.92
N LEU A 305 17.83 -26.03 8.53
CA LEU A 305 18.47 -24.92 7.81
C LEU A 305 19.97 -24.97 8.17
N LEU A 306 20.80 -25.04 7.12
CA LEU A 306 22.23 -24.70 7.04
C LEU A 306 23.32 -25.62 7.66
N SER A 307 24.15 -26.21 6.78
CA SER A 307 25.61 -26.53 6.82
C SER A 307 25.87 -27.73 5.85
N SER A 308 26.91 -27.90 5.03
CA SER A 308 28.26 -27.32 4.89
C SER A 308 28.93 -27.80 3.57
N VAL A 309 29.68 -26.90 2.91
CA VAL A 309 31.02 -26.98 2.27
C VAL A 309 31.55 -28.28 1.57
N SER A 310 31.98 -28.05 0.30
CA SER A 310 33.08 -28.58 -0.55
C SER A 310 33.30 -30.08 -0.87
N SER A 311 33.62 -30.37 -2.15
CA SER A 311 34.92 -30.93 -2.58
C SER A 311 35.00 -31.12 -4.11
N GLN A 312 36.16 -30.79 -4.67
CA GLN A 312 36.65 -30.96 -6.05
C GLN A 312 36.93 -32.45 -6.38
N PRO A 313 37.19 -32.86 -7.64
CA PRO A 313 38.56 -32.85 -8.15
C PRO A 313 38.76 -32.53 -9.66
N SER A 314 40.05 -32.33 -9.96
CA SER A 314 40.77 -31.76 -11.11
C SER A 314 40.86 -32.60 -12.39
N THR A 315 41.21 -31.95 -13.52
CA THR A 315 42.37 -32.25 -14.43
C THR A 315 42.48 -31.17 -15.54
N THR A 316 43.54 -30.34 -15.59
CA THR A 316 44.73 -30.36 -16.51
C THR A 316 44.34 -30.21 -18.01
N ILE A 317 44.81 -29.24 -18.83
CA ILE A 317 46.19 -28.94 -19.28
C ILE A 317 46.29 -27.50 -19.88
N THR A 318 47.51 -26.99 -19.74
CA THR A 318 48.17 -25.72 -20.09
C THR A 318 48.22 -25.31 -21.58
N SER A 319 48.48 -24.01 -21.76
CA SER A 319 48.79 -23.14 -22.93
C SER A 319 49.56 -23.75 -24.14
N THR A 320 49.67 -23.15 -25.34
CA THR A 320 50.28 -21.82 -25.66
C THR A 320 50.30 -21.55 -27.19
N PHE A 321 50.37 -20.25 -27.57
CA PHE A 321 50.93 -19.60 -28.80
C PHE A 321 50.27 -19.70 -30.20
N SER A 322 49.63 -18.58 -30.57
CA SER A 322 49.91 -17.61 -31.67
C SER A 322 50.04 -17.97 -33.18
N SER A 323 49.30 -17.13 -33.93
CA SER A 323 49.66 -16.36 -35.15
C SER A 323 49.79 -17.05 -36.51
N ASN A 324 48.91 -16.67 -37.46
CA ASN A 324 49.19 -15.76 -38.59
C ASN A 324 47.92 -15.57 -39.46
N GLN A 325 47.56 -14.33 -39.83
CA GLN A 325 47.63 -13.74 -41.19
C GLN A 325 47.18 -14.69 -42.32
N SER A 326 46.40 -14.32 -43.34
CA SER A 326 45.74 -13.11 -43.83
C SER A 326 45.07 -13.50 -45.16
N SER A 327 44.17 -12.63 -45.64
CA SER A 327 43.91 -12.34 -47.07
C SER A 327 42.66 -12.90 -47.76
N ASN A 328 41.96 -11.93 -48.36
CA ASN A 328 41.36 -11.88 -49.71
C ASN A 328 39.83 -11.74 -49.84
N ASN A 329 39.45 -10.55 -50.38
CA ASN A 329 38.66 -10.28 -51.59
C ASN A 329 37.30 -10.98 -51.78
N SER A 330 36.28 -10.43 -52.44
CA SER A 330 35.93 -9.15 -53.10
C SER A 330 34.54 -9.41 -53.75
N TYR A 331 34.01 -8.42 -54.48
CA TYR A 331 32.82 -8.41 -55.37
C TYR A 331 31.52 -7.87 -54.74
N MET A 332 30.65 -7.09 -55.41
CA MET A 332 30.66 -6.14 -56.55
C MET A 332 29.17 -5.86 -56.87
N GLY A 333 28.84 -4.66 -57.38
CA GLY A 333 27.61 -4.40 -58.16
C GLY A 333 26.67 -3.34 -57.57
N THR A 334 26.78 -2.05 -57.96
CA THR A 334 26.02 -1.30 -59.02
C THR A 334 24.58 -0.92 -58.60
N ILE A 335 24.22 0.33 -58.29
CA ILE A 335 24.11 1.62 -59.04
C ILE A 335 22.74 1.86 -59.72
N SER A 336 22.19 3.06 -59.45
CA SER A 336 21.17 3.86 -60.19
C SER A 336 19.69 3.47 -60.02
N SER A 337 18.70 4.39 -59.94
CA SER A 337 18.60 5.83 -60.24
C SER A 337 17.25 6.38 -59.73
N SER A 338 17.18 7.70 -59.46
CA SER A 338 16.19 8.64 -60.03
C SER A 338 15.70 9.73 -59.05
N LEU A 339 16.04 10.96 -59.42
CA LEU A 339 15.56 12.24 -58.89
C LEU A 339 14.44 12.76 -59.81
N ASN A 340 13.33 13.23 -59.22
CA ASN A 340 12.44 14.34 -59.65
C ASN A 340 11.07 14.15 -58.96
N LYS A 341 10.27 15.14 -58.55
CA LYS A 341 10.35 16.57 -58.20
C LYS A 341 8.91 16.94 -57.78
N ILE A 342 8.74 17.96 -56.95
CA ILE A 342 7.49 18.74 -56.68
C ILE A 342 6.64 18.30 -55.46
N GLN A 343 6.91 19.00 -54.35
CA GLN A 343 6.01 19.94 -53.63
C GLN A 343 4.64 19.50 -53.10
N LEU A 344 4.46 19.82 -51.81
CA LEU A 344 3.22 19.99 -51.05
C LEU A 344 2.37 18.75 -50.79
N ASN A 345 2.61 18.14 -49.62
CA ASN A 345 1.57 17.91 -48.62
C ASN A 345 2.24 17.91 -47.24
N SER A 346 2.48 19.11 -46.73
CA SER A 346 2.81 19.38 -45.33
C SER A 346 1.52 19.31 -44.51
N GLU A 347 1.00 18.10 -44.28
CA GLU A 347 -0.08 17.88 -43.30
C GLU A 347 -0.26 16.41 -42.88
N THR A 348 0.46 15.47 -43.50
CA THR A 348 0.41 14.03 -43.12
C THR A 348 1.68 13.50 -42.47
N LYS A 349 2.69 14.34 -42.23
CA LYS A 349 3.97 13.90 -41.64
C LYS A 349 4.03 13.96 -40.12
N THR A 350 3.17 14.73 -39.47
CA THR A 350 3.09 14.77 -38.01
C THR A 350 2.32 13.59 -37.44
N ASN A 351 1.32 13.06 -38.17
CA ASN A 351 0.53 11.92 -37.70
C ASN A 351 1.28 10.58 -37.75
N ILE A 352 2.15 10.35 -38.74
CA ILE A 352 2.90 9.08 -38.86
C ILE A 352 4.00 9.00 -37.78
N ASP A 353 4.62 10.14 -37.42
CA ASP A 353 5.63 10.19 -36.36
C ASP A 353 5.01 10.14 -34.95
N GLU A 354 3.80 10.69 -34.75
CA GLU A 354 3.08 10.57 -33.47
C GLU A 354 2.50 9.18 -33.25
N GLU A 355 1.98 8.52 -34.29
CA GLU A 355 1.47 7.15 -34.20
C GLU A 355 2.62 6.15 -33.98
N SER A 356 3.77 6.35 -34.64
CA SER A 356 5.01 5.58 -34.39
C SER A 356 5.55 5.82 -32.97
N ARG A 357 5.53 7.05 -32.45
CA ARG A 357 5.93 7.34 -31.06
C ARG A 357 4.97 6.76 -30.03
N ASN A 358 3.68 6.75 -30.33
CA ASN A 358 2.66 6.20 -29.45
C ASN A 358 2.77 4.67 -29.38
N ASP A 359 3.11 4.03 -30.49
CA ASP A 359 3.38 2.59 -30.52
C ASP A 359 4.72 2.22 -29.87
N GLU A 360 5.77 3.05 -30.00
CA GLU A 360 7.00 2.91 -29.22
C GLU A 360 6.76 3.08 -27.71
N CYS A 361 5.97 4.07 -27.29
CA CYS A 361 5.59 4.27 -25.88
C CYS A 361 4.77 3.09 -25.33
N LYS A 362 3.88 2.50 -26.13
CA LYS A 362 3.13 1.28 -25.74
C LYS A 362 4.04 0.07 -25.62
N ILE A 363 5.05 -0.05 -26.49
CA ILE A 363 6.06 -1.12 -26.40
C ILE A 363 6.90 -0.92 -25.13
N ILE A 364 7.36 0.30 -24.86
CA ILE A 364 8.10 0.64 -23.62
C ILE A 364 7.26 0.33 -22.38
N MET A 365 6.00 0.74 -22.35
CA MET A 365 5.09 0.43 -21.23
C MET A 365 4.81 -1.05 -21.08
N LYS A 366 4.76 -1.81 -22.18
CA LYS A 366 4.61 -3.26 -22.14
C LYS A 366 5.87 -3.94 -21.58
N CYS A 367 7.05 -3.38 -21.83
CA CYS A 367 8.31 -3.86 -21.29
C CYS A 367 8.49 -3.47 -19.82
N ILE A 368 8.03 -2.28 -19.42
CA ILE A 368 7.90 -1.88 -18.01
C ILE A 368 6.89 -2.78 -17.28
N ASN A 369 5.81 -3.23 -17.93
CA ASN A 369 4.87 -4.16 -17.28
C ASN A 369 5.38 -5.63 -17.25
N GLU A 370 6.37 -5.97 -18.07
CA GLU A 370 7.09 -7.25 -17.97
C GLU A 370 8.25 -7.17 -16.95
N ASP A 371 8.66 -5.96 -16.52
CA ASP A 371 9.65 -5.65 -15.46
C ASP A 371 9.29 -6.33 -14.12
N ASP A 372 8.02 -6.24 -13.73
CA ASP A 372 7.48 -6.89 -12.52
C ASP A 372 7.60 -8.42 -12.54
N LYS A 373 7.71 -9.02 -13.73
CA LYS A 373 7.80 -10.48 -13.90
C LYS A 373 9.22 -11.01 -13.93
N LEU A 374 10.22 -10.22 -14.33
CA LEU A 374 11.56 -10.72 -14.67
C LEU A 374 12.60 -10.67 -13.53
N LYS A 375 12.20 -10.28 -12.30
CA LYS A 375 13.09 -10.19 -11.12
C LYS A 375 14.26 -9.19 -11.28
N LEU A 376 14.02 -8.11 -12.03
CA LEU A 376 14.96 -6.99 -12.19
C LEU A 376 15.16 -6.17 -10.90
N SER A 377 14.27 -6.27 -9.92
CA SER A 377 14.36 -5.60 -8.61
C SER A 377 15.72 -5.80 -7.93
N HIS A 378 16.32 -6.99 -8.03
CA HIS A 378 17.63 -7.27 -7.45
C HIS A 378 18.79 -6.51 -8.13
N LEU A 379 18.73 -6.29 -9.44
CA LEU A 379 19.73 -5.50 -10.18
C LEU A 379 19.59 -4.00 -9.86
N VAL A 380 18.35 -3.55 -9.65
CA VAL A 380 18.00 -2.18 -9.27
C VAL A 380 18.43 -1.86 -7.82
N ASP A 381 18.22 -2.76 -6.87
CA ASP A 381 18.68 -2.62 -5.48
C ASP A 381 20.22 -2.57 -5.39
N THR A 382 20.89 -3.37 -6.22
CA THR A 382 22.35 -3.36 -6.33
C THR A 382 22.85 -2.05 -6.98
N GLY A 383 22.09 -1.48 -7.91
CA GLY A 383 22.36 -0.17 -8.51
C GLY A 383 22.13 0.99 -7.54
N GLU A 384 21.07 0.95 -6.74
CA GLU A 384 20.78 1.95 -5.71
C GLU A 384 21.95 2.13 -4.75
N LEU A 385 22.51 1.05 -4.21
CA LEU A 385 23.66 1.10 -3.30
C LEU A 385 24.93 1.69 -3.93
N VAL A 386 25.08 1.64 -5.26
CA VAL A 386 26.32 2.06 -5.96
C VAL A 386 26.29 3.55 -6.34
N TYR A 387 25.12 4.18 -6.39
CA TYR A 387 24.94 5.51 -6.98
C TYR A 387 24.35 6.59 -6.03
N ILE A 388 24.02 6.24 -4.79
CA ILE A 388 23.50 7.19 -3.76
C ILE A 388 24.40 8.43 -3.58
N ASP A 389 25.72 8.33 -3.75
CA ASP A 389 26.68 9.43 -3.52
C ASP A 389 27.44 9.92 -4.77
N LYS A 390 27.07 9.49 -5.99
CA LYS A 390 27.80 9.84 -7.22
C LYS A 390 27.06 10.87 -8.06
N LYS A 391 27.76 11.91 -8.54
CA LYS A 391 27.18 12.83 -9.51
C LYS A 391 27.02 12.12 -10.86
N LEU A 392 25.90 12.37 -11.55
CA LEU A 392 25.57 11.77 -12.85
C LEU A 392 26.72 11.85 -13.87
N ASN A 393 27.40 12.99 -13.89
CA ASN A 393 28.55 13.23 -14.77
C ASN A 393 29.75 12.30 -14.47
N ASP A 394 29.97 11.93 -13.21
CA ASP A 394 31.08 11.04 -12.82
C ASP A 394 30.80 9.61 -13.28
N VAL A 395 29.53 9.21 -13.24
CA VAL A 395 29.04 7.92 -13.74
C VAL A 395 29.22 7.83 -15.25
N LEU A 396 28.76 8.84 -15.98
CA LEU A 396 28.92 8.92 -17.44
C LEU A 396 30.40 8.92 -17.83
N TYR A 397 31.22 9.73 -17.16
CA TYR A 397 32.66 9.81 -17.46
C TYR A 397 33.35 8.46 -17.26
N LYS A 398 32.98 7.72 -16.21
CA LYS A 398 33.50 6.37 -15.98
C LYS A 398 33.11 5.41 -17.10
N ILE A 399 31.83 5.36 -17.48
CA ILE A 399 31.32 4.45 -18.53
C ILE A 399 32.05 4.70 -19.86
N ILE A 400 32.19 5.99 -20.24
CA ILE A 400 32.84 6.38 -21.48
C ILE A 400 34.34 6.05 -21.46
N ASN A 401 35.03 6.27 -20.33
CA ASN A 401 36.46 5.95 -20.20
C ASN A 401 36.72 4.43 -20.18
N ASP A 402 35.86 3.67 -19.51
CA ASP A 402 35.95 2.21 -19.47
C ASP A 402 35.77 1.65 -20.89
N TYR A 403 34.83 2.19 -21.66
CA TYR A 403 34.65 1.84 -23.06
C TYR A 403 35.83 2.26 -23.94
N ALA A 404 36.35 3.48 -23.77
CA ALA A 404 37.51 3.96 -24.52
C ALA A 404 38.75 3.08 -24.31
N SER A 405 38.95 2.62 -23.06
CA SER A 405 40.09 1.81 -22.66
C SER A 405 39.96 0.35 -23.12
N GLN A 406 38.77 -0.23 -22.98
CA GLN A 406 38.57 -1.67 -23.19
C GLN A 406 38.04 -2.00 -24.60
N LYS A 407 37.49 -1.01 -25.31
CA LYS A 407 36.85 -1.13 -26.63
C LYS A 407 35.81 -2.26 -26.73
N SER A 408 35.27 -2.68 -25.59
CA SER A 408 34.28 -3.75 -25.50
C SER A 408 32.89 -3.15 -25.52
N PHE A 409 32.17 -3.37 -26.61
CA PHE A 409 30.79 -2.88 -26.73
C PHE A 409 29.86 -3.59 -25.76
N SER A 410 29.98 -4.91 -25.58
CA SER A 410 29.15 -5.66 -24.62
C SER A 410 29.32 -5.15 -23.19
N LEU A 411 30.54 -4.76 -22.80
CA LEU A 411 30.78 -4.20 -21.48
C LEU A 411 30.21 -2.78 -21.35
N PHE A 412 30.31 -1.97 -22.40
CA PHE A 412 29.69 -0.65 -22.44
C PHE A 412 28.18 -0.73 -22.24
N ILE A 413 27.52 -1.65 -22.97
CA ILE A 413 26.09 -1.92 -22.84
C ILE A 413 25.73 -2.29 -21.40
N ASN A 414 26.48 -3.21 -20.79
CA ASN A 414 26.22 -3.64 -19.42
C ASN A 414 26.43 -2.50 -18.40
N ASN A 415 27.42 -1.64 -18.64
CA ASN A 415 27.69 -0.49 -17.77
C ASN A 415 26.65 0.63 -17.91
N CYS A 416 25.93 0.72 -19.03
CA CYS A 416 24.82 1.65 -19.24
C CYS A 416 23.52 1.16 -18.59
N LEU A 417 23.33 -0.16 -18.50
CA LEU A 417 22.11 -0.78 -18.00
C LEU A 417 21.79 -0.34 -16.55
N THR A 418 22.73 -0.49 -15.62
CA THR A 418 22.49 -0.21 -14.20
C THR A 418 22.10 1.26 -13.93
N PRO A 419 22.80 2.27 -14.49
CA PRO A 419 22.36 3.66 -14.39
C PRO A 419 21.01 3.93 -15.05
N MET A 420 20.74 3.36 -16.23
CA MET A 420 19.46 3.57 -16.91
C MET A 420 18.29 3.02 -16.10
N MET A 421 18.42 1.81 -15.56
CA MET A 421 17.40 1.20 -14.69
C MET A 421 17.22 2.00 -13.39
N TYR A 422 18.30 2.52 -12.81
CA TYR A 422 18.23 3.38 -11.61
C TYR A 422 17.48 4.70 -11.88
N LEU A 423 17.76 5.37 -12.99
CA LEU A 423 17.11 6.63 -13.36
C LEU A 423 15.64 6.42 -13.76
N LEU A 424 15.33 5.31 -14.42
CA LEU A 424 13.95 4.87 -14.72
C LEU A 424 13.14 4.66 -13.44
N LYS A 425 13.67 3.90 -12.47
CA LYS A 425 13.01 3.64 -11.16
C LYS A 425 12.64 4.95 -10.44
N ARG A 426 13.51 5.96 -10.52
CA ARG A 426 13.31 7.25 -9.82
C ARG A 426 12.54 8.29 -10.63
N GLN A 427 12.15 7.98 -11.87
CA GLN A 427 11.52 8.93 -12.79
C GLN A 427 12.31 10.25 -12.92
N GLN A 428 13.64 10.18 -12.93
CA GLN A 428 14.51 11.36 -12.88
C GLN A 428 15.56 11.35 -13.99
N ASN A 429 15.66 12.46 -14.72
CA ASN A 429 16.78 12.87 -15.58
C ASN A 429 17.33 11.79 -16.53
N LEU A 430 16.50 10.84 -16.98
CA LEU A 430 16.88 9.80 -17.92
C LEU A 430 17.18 10.39 -19.30
N ASP A 431 16.38 11.35 -19.74
CA ASP A 431 16.58 12.04 -21.02
C ASP A 431 17.92 12.78 -21.02
N ASP A 432 18.24 13.51 -19.95
CA ASP A 432 19.53 14.19 -19.78
C ASP A 432 20.70 13.18 -19.77
N PHE A 433 20.53 12.02 -19.14
CA PHE A 433 21.54 10.96 -19.12
C PHE A 433 21.77 10.37 -20.53
N ILE A 434 20.69 10.05 -21.25
CA ILE A 434 20.75 9.49 -22.60
C ILE A 434 21.38 10.51 -23.56
N GLU A 435 20.97 11.77 -23.49
CA GLU A 435 21.53 12.84 -24.31
C GLU A 435 23.02 13.02 -24.03
N CYS A 436 23.41 13.10 -22.75
CA CYS A 436 24.82 13.22 -22.38
C CYS A 436 25.64 11.99 -22.77
N LEU A 437 25.09 10.77 -22.65
CA LEU A 437 25.74 9.54 -23.07
C LEU A 437 26.00 9.53 -24.57
N LEU A 438 24.99 9.85 -25.38
CA LEU A 438 25.10 9.93 -26.84
C LEU A 438 26.12 10.98 -27.27
N GLN A 439 26.04 12.19 -26.71
CA GLN A 439 26.99 13.27 -27.03
C GLN A 439 28.45 12.88 -26.71
N ASN A 440 28.69 12.24 -25.57
CA ASN A 440 30.05 11.85 -25.18
C ASN A 440 30.56 10.62 -25.95
N TYR A 441 29.68 9.68 -26.29
CA TYR A 441 30.01 8.54 -27.14
C TYR A 441 30.37 9.00 -28.56
N ASP A 442 29.58 9.90 -29.14
CA ASP A 442 29.81 10.43 -30.49
C ASP A 442 31.12 11.23 -30.56
N LYS A 443 31.44 12.02 -29.53
CA LYS A 443 32.74 12.69 -29.40
C LYS A 443 33.89 11.68 -29.41
N LEU A 444 33.74 10.57 -28.67
CA LEU A 444 34.76 9.51 -28.63
C LEU A 444 34.93 8.83 -30.00
N GLN A 445 33.81 8.58 -30.70
CA GLN A 445 33.77 7.84 -31.95
C GLN A 445 34.10 8.65 -33.21
N SER A 446 34.02 9.98 -33.13
CA SER A 446 34.44 10.89 -34.22
C SER A 446 35.91 10.70 -34.65
N SER A 447 36.72 10.02 -33.83
CA SER A 447 38.12 9.65 -34.10
C SER A 447 38.32 8.28 -34.78
N SER A 448 37.25 7.49 -34.97
CA SER A 448 37.30 6.09 -35.43
C SER A 448 36.32 5.84 -36.58
N LEU A 449 36.85 5.61 -37.79
CA LEU A 449 36.09 5.46 -39.05
C LEU A 449 35.18 4.21 -39.16
N LYS A 450 35.14 3.32 -38.15
CA LYS A 450 34.41 2.02 -38.21
C LYS A 450 33.66 1.66 -36.94
N SER A 451 33.10 2.63 -36.22
CA SER A 451 32.34 2.33 -35.00
C SER A 451 30.83 2.30 -35.21
N THR A 452 30.20 1.41 -34.45
CA THR A 452 28.74 1.30 -34.34
C THR A 452 28.20 2.60 -33.76
N LYS A 453 27.32 3.28 -34.50
CA LYS A 453 26.60 4.45 -34.00
C LYS A 453 25.64 4.01 -32.90
N LEU A 454 25.75 4.64 -31.74
CA LEU A 454 24.78 4.42 -30.67
C LEU A 454 23.47 5.07 -31.10
N SER A 455 22.41 4.28 -31.25
CA SER A 455 21.08 4.78 -31.60
C SER A 455 20.13 4.59 -30.42
N LEU A 456 19.09 5.42 -30.35
CA LEU A 456 18.04 5.28 -29.35
C LEU A 456 17.43 3.87 -29.37
N ARG A 457 17.24 3.30 -30.57
CA ARG A 457 16.80 1.91 -30.76
C ARG A 457 17.72 0.90 -30.10
N MET A 458 19.04 1.11 -30.16
CA MET A 458 19.98 0.23 -29.45
C MET A 458 19.85 0.40 -27.94
N LEU A 459 19.66 1.61 -27.41
CA LEU A 459 19.42 1.82 -25.98
C LEU A 459 18.12 1.15 -25.50
N ILE A 460 17.08 1.13 -26.35
CA ILE A 460 15.86 0.36 -26.13
C ILE A 460 16.19 -1.13 -26.14
N ASP A 461 16.90 -1.64 -27.15
CA ASP A 461 17.29 -3.05 -27.22
C ASP A 461 18.13 -3.49 -26.00
N ILE A 462 18.93 -2.59 -25.39
CA ILE A 462 19.65 -2.86 -24.13
C ILE A 462 18.69 -3.07 -22.96
N LEU A 463 17.67 -2.21 -22.86
CA LEU A 463 16.64 -2.34 -21.84
C LEU A 463 15.82 -3.62 -22.03
N LEU A 464 15.63 -4.06 -23.28
CA LEU A 464 14.87 -5.27 -23.66
C LEU A 464 15.69 -6.58 -23.60
N LEU A 465 17.02 -6.49 -23.54
CA LEU A 465 17.91 -7.65 -23.46
C LEU A 465 18.04 -8.21 -22.03
N ASN A 466 17.51 -7.49 -21.04
CA ASN A 466 17.26 -8.00 -19.69
C ASN A 466 15.75 -8.05 -19.45
#